data_AF-A0A3S9SLY8-F1
#
_entry.id   AF-A0A3S9SLY8-F1
#
_cell.length_a   1.000
_cell.length_b   1.000
_cell.length_c   1.000
_cell.angle_alpha   90.00
_cell.angle_beta   90.00
_cell.angle_gamma   90.00
#
_symmetry.space_group_name_H-M   'P 1'
#
loop_
_entity.id
_entity.type
_entity.pdbx_description
1 polymer ?
#
loop_
_entity_poly.entity_id
_entity_poly.type
_entity_poly.pdbx_seq_one_letter_code
_entity_poly.pdbx_strand_id
1 'polypeptide(L)'
;MNPKIAHLQQRNAQVRLRQRYAFLNIADIQSTDGEIACRFIDSGIYRLTNPAAATFPFHQNGIIGHSLYQAQHQAARAEMLRRIRALLADKAWISLEENGFGFWALISLPALQAALDHWFEQHDDFALYLENGHALAIHEAEYEWELLETPGRPLEAT
;
A
#
# COMPACT_ATOMS: atom_id res chain seq x y z
N MET A 1 -16.17 23.15 -8.24
CA MET A 1 -15.90 23.10 -6.78
C MET A 1 -15.01 24.28 -6.40
N ASN A 2 -15.28 24.99 -5.30
CA ASN A 2 -14.45 26.13 -4.88
C ASN A 2 -13.08 25.62 -4.36
N PRO A 3 -11.94 26.07 -4.90
CA PRO A 3 -10.61 25.62 -4.49
C PRO A 3 -10.34 25.72 -2.98
N LYS A 4 -10.89 26.75 -2.31
CA LYS A 4 -10.75 26.91 -0.86
C LYS A 4 -11.46 25.82 -0.06
N ILE A 5 -12.62 25.35 -0.54
CA ILE A 5 -13.38 24.28 0.11
C ILE A 5 -12.66 22.95 -0.05
N ALA A 6 -12.15 22.65 -1.25
CA ALA A 6 -11.39 21.43 -1.52
C ALA A 6 -10.14 21.35 -0.63
N HIS A 7 -9.41 22.45 -0.49
CA HIS A 7 -8.23 22.51 0.38
C HIS A 7 -8.57 22.28 1.86
N LEU A 8 -9.68 22.85 2.36
CA LEU A 8 -10.15 22.60 3.72
C LEU A 8 -10.56 21.14 3.94
N GLN A 9 -11.24 20.53 2.98
CA GLN A 9 -11.63 19.11 3.04
C GLN A 9 -10.39 18.20 3.09
N GLN A 10 -9.39 18.46 2.24
CA GLN A 10 -8.14 17.72 2.22
C GLN A 10 -7.39 17.85 3.55
N ARG A 11 -7.28 19.05 4.12
CA ARG A 11 -6.63 19.26 5.43
C ARG A 11 -7.38 18.52 6.55
N ASN A 12 -8.71 18.54 6.53
CA ASN A 12 -9.51 17.80 7.51
C ASN A 12 -9.33 16.28 7.36
N ALA A 13 -9.23 15.77 6.13
CA ALA A 13 -8.92 14.37 5.86
C ALA A 13 -7.55 13.97 6.42
N GLN A 14 -6.51 14.81 6.24
CA GLN A 14 -5.20 14.56 6.85
C GLN A 14 -5.25 14.50 8.38
N VAL A 15 -5.98 15.42 9.03
CA VAL A 15 -6.14 15.41 10.49
C VAL A 15 -6.82 14.12 10.96
N ARG A 16 -7.87 13.68 10.26
CA ARG A 16 -8.57 12.42 10.58
C ARG A 16 -7.68 11.20 10.38
N LEU A 17 -6.88 11.16 9.31
CA LEU A 17 -5.90 10.10 9.11
C LEU A 17 -4.89 10.03 10.26
N ARG A 18 -4.34 11.17 10.69
CA ARG A 18 -3.41 11.22 11.83
C ARG A 18 -4.05 10.69 13.12
N GLN A 19 -5.34 10.93 13.32
CA GLN A 19 -6.06 10.42 14.48
C GLN A 19 -6.34 8.91 14.37
N ARG A 20 -6.89 8.46 13.24
CA ARG A 20 -7.25 7.05 12.98
C ARG A 20 -6.02 6.13 13.03
N TYR A 21 -4.89 6.62 12.50
CA TYR A 21 -3.65 5.87 12.39
C TYR A 21 -2.57 6.37 13.36
N ALA A 22 -2.95 6.94 14.51
CA ALA A 22 -2.01 7.47 15.49
C ALA A 22 -0.98 6.43 15.96
N PHE A 23 -1.38 5.15 16.01
CA PHE A 23 -0.52 4.03 16.38
C PHE A 23 0.65 3.80 15.41
N LEU A 24 0.59 4.33 14.18
CA LEU A 24 1.66 4.21 13.18
C LEU A 24 2.78 5.24 13.34
N ASN A 25 2.66 6.17 14.30
CA ASN A 25 3.61 7.27 14.50
C ASN A 25 3.88 8.06 13.20
N ILE A 26 2.81 8.55 12.56
CA ILE A 26 2.89 9.26 11.27
C ILE A 26 3.78 10.50 11.38
N ALA A 27 4.96 10.44 10.75
CA ALA A 27 5.93 11.53 10.70
C ALA A 27 5.54 12.58 9.66
N ASP A 28 5.05 12.15 8.48
CA ASP A 28 4.67 13.04 7.39
C ASP A 28 3.48 12.50 6.59
N ILE A 29 2.74 13.38 5.93
CA ILE A 29 1.65 13.02 5.01
C ILE A 29 1.75 13.89 3.75
N GLN A 30 1.85 13.23 2.61
CA GLN A 30 1.80 13.85 1.29
C GLN A 30 0.54 13.39 0.55
N SER A 31 0.02 14.19 -0.36
CA SER A 31 -1.08 13.78 -1.25
C SER A 31 -0.58 12.85 -2.36
N THR A 32 -1.51 12.21 -3.08
CA THR A 32 -1.21 11.30 -4.20
C THR A 32 -0.63 11.98 -5.45
N ASP A 33 -0.56 13.30 -5.49
CA ASP A 33 0.17 14.10 -6.48
C ASP A 33 1.54 14.59 -5.97
N GLY A 34 1.93 14.19 -4.75
CA GLY A 34 3.20 14.53 -4.14
C GLY A 34 4.39 13.71 -4.68
N GLU A 35 5.59 14.11 -4.26
CA GLU A 35 6.85 13.51 -4.72
C GLU A 35 6.91 11.99 -4.48
N ILE A 36 6.40 11.53 -3.34
CA ILE A 36 6.42 10.10 -3.00
C ILE A 36 5.55 9.28 -3.94
N ALA A 37 4.41 9.81 -4.38
CA ALA A 37 3.56 9.12 -5.34
C ALA A 37 4.28 8.94 -6.69
N CYS A 38 4.99 9.98 -7.16
CA CYS A 38 5.82 9.89 -8.36
C CYS A 38 6.92 8.83 -8.20
N ARG A 39 7.67 8.86 -7.09
CA ARG A 39 8.73 7.88 -6.83
C ARG A 39 8.22 6.44 -6.77
N PHE A 40 7.05 6.22 -6.16
CA PHE A 40 6.42 4.90 -6.13
C PHE A 40 6.03 4.43 -7.54
N ILE A 41 5.46 5.31 -8.38
CA ILE A 41 5.16 4.97 -9.79
C ILE A 41 6.46 4.68 -10.57
N ASP A 42 7.47 5.53 -10.39
CA ASP A 42 8.76 5.44 -11.08
C ASP A 42 9.61 4.24 -10.64
N SER A 43 9.29 3.61 -9.50
CA SER A 43 9.85 2.31 -9.10
C SER A 43 9.65 1.24 -10.18
N GLY A 44 8.62 1.42 -11.02
CA GLY A 44 8.28 0.48 -12.08
C GLY A 44 7.40 -0.68 -11.61
N ILE A 45 6.85 -0.58 -10.39
CA ILE A 45 5.99 -1.63 -9.82
C ILE A 45 4.81 -2.04 -10.73
N TYR A 46 4.23 -1.09 -11.48
CA TYR A 46 3.09 -1.35 -12.39
C TYR A 46 3.48 -1.62 -13.86
N ARG A 47 4.76 -1.90 -14.16
CA ARG A 47 5.15 -2.20 -15.54
C ARG A 47 4.65 -3.59 -15.93
N LEU A 48 3.84 -3.66 -16.99
CA LEU A 48 3.29 -4.92 -17.54
C LEU A 48 4.34 -5.98 -17.91
N THR A 49 5.59 -5.57 -18.13
CA THR A 49 6.71 -6.48 -18.42
C THR A 49 7.32 -7.11 -17.18
N ASN A 50 7.03 -6.57 -15.99
CA ASN A 50 7.54 -7.11 -14.74
C ASN A 50 6.61 -8.23 -14.30
N PRO A 51 7.10 -9.46 -14.11
CA PRO A 51 6.27 -10.52 -13.58
C PRO A 51 5.83 -10.17 -12.15
N ALA A 52 4.59 -10.50 -11.81
CA ALA A 52 4.11 -10.43 -10.44
C ALA A 52 4.99 -11.29 -9.52
N ALA A 53 5.20 -10.82 -8.30
CA ALA A 53 5.99 -11.54 -7.29
C ALA A 53 5.22 -12.77 -6.76
N ALA A 54 3.90 -12.72 -6.80
CA ALA A 54 3.00 -13.86 -6.61
C ALA A 54 1.67 -13.59 -7.32
N THR A 55 1.02 -14.64 -7.82
CA THR A 55 -0.32 -14.57 -8.42
C THR A 55 -1.29 -15.50 -7.71
N PHE A 56 -2.55 -15.09 -7.64
CA PHE A 56 -3.61 -15.76 -6.90
C PHE A 56 -4.88 -15.87 -7.77
N PRO A 57 -4.96 -16.90 -8.62
CA PRO A 57 -6.05 -17.04 -9.58
C PRO A 57 -7.39 -17.30 -8.89
N PHE A 58 -8.39 -16.49 -9.22
CA PHE A 58 -9.76 -16.63 -8.70
C PHE A 58 -10.78 -17.13 -9.72
N HIS A 59 -10.29 -17.67 -10.83
CA HIS A 59 -11.10 -18.27 -11.87
C HIS A 59 -10.81 -19.76 -12.02
N GLN A 60 -11.82 -20.52 -12.44
CA GLN A 60 -11.65 -21.91 -12.88
C GLN A 60 -12.32 -22.03 -14.24
N ASN A 61 -11.54 -22.35 -15.29
CA ASN A 61 -12.01 -22.39 -16.67
C ASN A 61 -12.74 -21.10 -17.10
N GLY A 62 -12.27 -19.94 -16.63
CA GLY A 62 -12.87 -18.63 -16.92
C GLY A 62 -14.11 -18.27 -16.08
N ILE A 63 -14.52 -19.13 -15.16
CA ILE A 63 -15.64 -18.87 -14.25
C ILE A 63 -15.10 -18.30 -12.94
N ILE A 64 -15.50 -17.07 -12.61
CA ILE A 64 -15.16 -16.40 -11.35
C ILE A 64 -16.22 -16.76 -10.30
N GLY A 65 -15.79 -17.36 -9.20
CA GLY A 65 -16.64 -17.58 -8.03
C GLY A 65 -16.39 -16.49 -6.99
N HIS A 66 -17.45 -15.85 -6.47
CA HIS A 66 -17.30 -14.77 -5.48
C HIS A 66 -16.54 -15.20 -4.21
N SER A 67 -16.81 -16.41 -3.71
CA SER A 67 -16.09 -16.98 -2.56
C SER A 67 -14.61 -17.24 -2.87
N LEU A 68 -14.31 -17.69 -4.09
CA LEU A 68 -12.94 -17.92 -4.54
C LEU A 68 -12.19 -16.59 -4.70
N TYR A 69 -12.82 -15.58 -5.28
CA TYR A 69 -12.28 -14.23 -5.41
C TYR A 69 -11.89 -13.64 -4.05
N GLN A 70 -12.78 -13.74 -3.06
CA GLN A 70 -12.48 -13.31 -1.69
C GLN A 70 -11.35 -14.12 -1.04
N ALA A 71 -11.37 -15.45 -1.18
CA ALA A 71 -10.33 -16.31 -0.61
C ALA A 71 -8.95 -16.00 -1.19
N GLN A 72 -8.86 -15.75 -2.50
CA GLN A 72 -7.60 -15.39 -3.16
C GLN A 72 -7.13 -13.99 -2.80
N HIS A 73 -8.06 -13.05 -2.59
CA HIS A 73 -7.70 -11.72 -2.08
C HIS A 73 -7.05 -11.81 -0.69
N GLN A 74 -7.63 -12.65 0.18
CA GLN A 74 -7.08 -12.89 1.52
C GLN A 74 -5.72 -13.60 1.46
N ALA A 75 -5.52 -14.51 0.50
CA ALA A 75 -4.22 -15.13 0.26
C ALA A 75 -3.16 -14.09 -0.20
N ALA A 76 -3.53 -13.18 -1.10
CA ALA A 76 -2.66 -12.09 -1.54
C ALA A 76 -2.29 -11.15 -0.37
N ARG A 77 -3.27 -10.80 0.47
CA ARG A 77 -3.06 -10.06 1.72
C ARG A 77 -2.08 -10.77 2.65
N ALA A 78 -2.29 -12.06 2.91
CA ALA A 78 -1.40 -12.83 3.78
C ALA A 78 0.05 -12.86 3.27
N GLU A 79 0.25 -13.00 1.95
CA GLU A 79 1.57 -12.95 1.33
C GLU A 79 2.20 -11.54 1.42
N MET A 80 1.41 -10.48 1.23
CA MET A 80 1.86 -9.11 1.44
C MET A 80 2.33 -8.90 2.89
N LEU A 81 1.55 -9.35 3.89
CA LEU A 81 1.94 -9.27 5.30
C LEU A 81 3.27 -10.00 5.57
N ARG A 82 3.44 -11.20 4.99
CA ARG A 82 4.67 -11.98 5.12
C ARG A 82 5.88 -11.21 4.61
N ARG A 83 5.76 -10.52 3.47
CA ARG A 83 6.84 -9.70 2.90
C ARG A 83 7.14 -8.47 3.74
N ILE A 84 6.12 -7.74 4.18
CA ILE A 84 6.30 -6.55 5.04
C ILE A 84 7.02 -6.92 6.35
N ARG A 85 6.71 -8.07 6.94
CA ARG A 85 7.40 -8.58 8.15
C ARG A 85 8.89 -8.88 7.94
N ALA A 86 9.28 -9.21 6.71
CA ALA A 86 10.67 -9.50 6.38
C ALA A 86 11.49 -8.23 6.07
N LEU A 87 10.84 -7.07 5.92
CA LEU A 87 11.51 -5.81 5.63
C LEU A 87 12.25 -5.28 6.87
N LEU A 88 13.46 -4.77 6.63
CA LEU A 88 14.31 -4.13 7.64
C LEU A 88 14.48 -2.66 7.28
N ALA A 89 13.63 -1.80 7.84
CA ALA A 89 13.72 -0.35 7.75
C ALA A 89 13.05 0.29 8.97
N ASP A 90 13.46 1.51 9.32
CA ASP A 90 12.82 2.24 10.43
C ASP A 90 11.49 2.85 10.00
N LYS A 91 11.39 3.24 8.72
CA LYS A 91 10.27 3.96 8.16
C LYS A 91 9.84 3.39 6.82
N ALA A 92 8.56 3.53 6.53
CA ALA A 92 7.99 3.24 5.23
C ALA A 92 6.93 4.29 4.89
N TRP A 93 6.71 4.52 3.61
CA TRP A 93 5.55 5.23 3.11
C TRP A 93 4.44 4.21 2.83
N ILE A 94 3.21 4.48 3.28
CA ILE A 94 2.03 3.68 2.91
C ILE A 94 0.94 4.56 2.32
N SER A 95 0.18 4.02 1.37
CA SER A 95 -0.99 4.70 0.83
C SER A 95 -2.18 4.59 1.79
N LEU A 96 -2.86 5.71 2.05
CA LEU A 96 -4.07 5.77 2.86
C LEU A 96 -5.13 6.62 2.14
N GLU A 97 -6.40 6.32 2.34
CA GLU A 97 -7.50 7.13 1.82
C GLU A 97 -8.40 7.62 2.95
N GLU A 98 -8.89 8.85 2.83
CA GLU A 98 -9.91 9.41 3.72
C GLU A 98 -10.81 10.37 2.95
N ASN A 99 -12.12 10.12 2.97
CA ASN A 99 -13.16 10.91 2.27
C ASN A 99 -12.87 11.12 0.77
N GLY A 100 -12.37 10.10 0.08
CA GLY A 100 -12.03 10.17 -1.35
C GLY A 100 -10.72 10.92 -1.66
N PHE A 101 -9.96 11.31 -0.64
CA PHE A 101 -8.61 11.84 -0.81
C PHE A 101 -7.58 10.76 -0.49
N GLY A 102 -6.74 10.45 -1.46
CA GLY A 102 -5.58 9.59 -1.28
C GLY A 102 -4.36 10.35 -0.74
N PHE A 103 -3.58 9.68 0.10
CA PHE A 103 -2.37 10.19 0.70
C PHE A 103 -1.29 9.12 0.80
N TRP A 104 -0.04 9.56 0.87
CA TRP A 104 1.08 8.77 1.32
C TRP A 104 1.49 9.22 2.72
N ALA A 105 1.49 8.31 3.68
CA ALA A 105 1.88 8.58 5.05
C ALA A 105 3.24 7.94 5.35
N LEU A 106 4.19 8.75 5.85
CA LEU A 106 5.47 8.25 6.36
C LEU A 106 5.25 7.75 7.78
N ILE A 107 5.43 6.45 7.97
CA ILE A 107 5.12 5.75 9.22
C ILE A 107 6.36 5.06 9.80
N SER A 108 6.26 4.66 11.06
CA SER A 108 7.21 3.71 11.66
C SER A 108 6.91 2.31 11.15
N LEU A 109 7.83 1.71 10.40
CA LEU A 109 7.64 0.35 9.87
C LEU A 109 7.50 -0.67 11.01
N PRO A 110 8.27 -0.61 12.12
CA PRO A 110 8.02 -1.47 13.28
C PRO A 110 6.61 -1.34 13.86
N ALA A 111 6.06 -0.12 13.92
CA ALA A 111 4.69 0.10 14.40
C ALA A 111 3.65 -0.49 13.45
N LEU A 112 3.86 -0.37 12.13
CA LEU A 112 3.04 -1.06 11.14
C LEU A 112 3.13 -2.58 11.31
N GLN A 113 4.34 -3.14 11.41
CA GLN A 113 4.58 -4.58 11.59
C GLN A 113 3.85 -5.15 12.82
N ALA A 114 3.82 -4.41 13.92
CA ALA A 114 3.09 -4.78 15.14
C ALA A 114 1.55 -4.77 14.97
N ALA A 115 1.03 -4.00 14.02
CA ALA A 115 -0.41 -3.88 13.75
C ALA A 115 -0.91 -4.84 12.65
N LEU A 116 -0.01 -5.52 11.92
CA LEU A 116 -0.38 -6.30 10.73
C LEU A 116 -1.36 -7.45 10.99
N ASP A 117 -1.34 -8.07 12.17
CA ASP A 117 -2.22 -9.20 12.50
C ASP A 117 -3.71 -8.84 12.40
N HIS A 118 -4.05 -7.57 12.68
CA HIS A 118 -5.43 -7.08 12.69
C HIS A 118 -5.68 -5.99 11.65
N TRP A 119 -4.71 -5.72 10.76
CA TRP A 119 -4.80 -4.60 9.84
C TRP A 119 -6.04 -4.71 8.95
N PHE A 120 -6.20 -5.81 8.23
CA PHE A 120 -7.28 -6.00 7.27
C PHE A 120 -8.67 -6.23 7.90
N GLU A 121 -8.75 -6.37 9.22
CA GLU A 121 -10.03 -6.38 9.94
C GLU A 121 -10.61 -4.97 10.06
N GLN A 122 -9.77 -3.94 10.02
CA GLN A 122 -10.12 -2.55 10.35
C GLN A 122 -9.77 -1.54 9.25
N HIS A 123 -8.96 -1.97 8.28
CA HIS A 123 -8.35 -1.12 7.26
C HIS A 123 -8.32 -1.83 5.91
N ASP A 124 -8.32 -1.03 4.84
CA ASP A 124 -8.29 -1.50 3.47
C ASP A 124 -6.87 -1.87 3.01
N ASP A 125 -6.77 -2.29 1.76
CA ASP A 125 -5.49 -2.49 1.08
C ASP A 125 -4.70 -1.19 1.02
N PHE A 126 -3.38 -1.35 1.02
CA PHE A 126 -2.45 -0.24 0.86
C PHE A 126 -1.27 -0.68 0.02
N ALA A 127 -0.65 0.29 -0.65
CA ALA A 127 0.68 0.15 -1.22
C ALA A 127 1.73 0.58 -0.20
N LEU A 128 2.92 0.00 -0.29
CA LEU A 128 4.08 0.33 0.54
C LEU A 128 5.25 0.74 -0.35
N TYR A 129 5.97 1.78 0.09
CA TYR A 129 7.18 2.27 -0.55
C TYR A 129 8.28 2.54 0.49
N LEU A 130 9.48 2.05 0.22
CA LEU A 130 10.70 2.42 0.94
C LEU A 130 11.55 3.32 0.05
N GLU A 131 12.24 4.29 0.66
CA GLU A 131 13.03 5.27 -0.10
C GLU A 131 14.23 4.68 -0.84
N ASN A 132 14.64 3.45 -0.50
CA ASN A 132 15.62 2.68 -1.26
C ASN A 132 15.07 2.12 -2.59
N GLY A 133 13.82 2.47 -2.94
CA GLY A 133 13.15 2.04 -4.16
C GLY A 133 12.39 0.71 -4.04
N HIS A 134 12.35 0.11 -2.84
CA HIS A 134 11.52 -1.07 -2.64
C HIS A 134 10.04 -0.68 -2.64
N ALA A 135 9.23 -1.37 -3.43
CA ALA A 135 7.80 -1.08 -3.55
C ALA A 135 6.98 -2.37 -3.50
N LEU A 136 5.83 -2.35 -2.83
CA LEU A 136 4.88 -3.46 -2.73
C LEU A 136 3.45 -2.96 -2.94
N ALA A 137 2.64 -3.71 -3.70
CA ALA A 137 1.21 -3.46 -3.86
C ALA A 137 0.47 -4.72 -4.27
N ILE A 138 -0.78 -4.85 -3.82
CA ILE A 138 -1.73 -5.79 -4.38
C ILE A 138 -2.42 -5.12 -5.56
N HIS A 139 -2.51 -5.83 -6.68
CA HIS A 139 -3.18 -5.40 -7.89
C HIS A 139 -4.28 -6.39 -8.26
N GLU A 140 -5.45 -5.86 -8.61
CA GLU A 140 -6.55 -6.65 -9.18
C GLU A 140 -6.34 -6.76 -10.69
N ALA A 141 -5.87 -7.91 -11.15
CA ALA A 141 -5.80 -8.24 -12.57
C ALA A 141 -7.13 -8.89 -13.03
N GLU A 142 -7.26 -9.16 -14.33
CA GLU A 142 -8.53 -9.60 -14.93
C GLU A 142 -9.09 -10.91 -14.31
N TYR A 143 -8.22 -11.84 -13.92
CA TYR A 143 -8.61 -13.16 -13.41
C TYR A 143 -7.85 -13.61 -12.15
N GLU A 144 -7.03 -12.74 -11.60
CA GLU A 144 -6.19 -13.04 -10.46
C GLU A 144 -5.88 -11.80 -9.63
N TRP A 145 -5.55 -12.01 -8.35
CA TRP A 145 -4.84 -11.00 -7.58
C TRP A 145 -3.35 -11.18 -7.82
N GLU A 146 -2.66 -10.07 -8.04
CA GLU A 146 -1.22 -10.04 -8.18
C GLU A 146 -0.61 -9.30 -6.99
N LEU A 147 0.40 -9.89 -6.36
CA LEU A 147 1.29 -9.15 -5.49
C LEU A 147 2.46 -8.67 -6.32
N LEU A 148 2.57 -7.36 -6.50
CA LEU A 148 3.65 -6.71 -7.21
C LEU A 148 4.75 -6.33 -6.23
N GLU A 149 6.00 -6.52 -6.65
CA GLU A 149 7.17 -6.15 -5.86
C GLU A 149 8.25 -5.59 -6.78
N THR A 150 8.78 -4.43 -6.40
CA THR A 150 10.07 -3.96 -6.92
C THR A 150 11.08 -4.10 -5.79
N PRO A 151 12.15 -4.90 -5.95
CA PRO A 151 13.20 -4.96 -4.94
C PRO A 151 13.93 -3.62 -4.88
N GLY A 152 14.11 -3.09 -3.67
CA GLY A 152 14.91 -1.89 -3.46
C GLY A 152 16.38 -2.15 -3.70
N ARG A 153 17.14 -1.07 -3.87
CA ARG A 153 18.60 -1.16 -3.85
C ARG A 153 19.06 -1.44 -2.41
N PRO A 154 20.12 -2.23 -2.21
CA PRO A 154 20.77 -2.32 -0.90
C PRO A 154 21.04 -0.90 -0.39
N LEU A 155 20.68 -0.61 0.86
CA LEU A 155 21.12 0.62 1.50
C LEU A 155 22.65 0.53 1.57
N GLU A 156 23.36 1.40 0.83
CA GLU A 156 24.80 1.52 1.00
C GLU A 156 25.05 1.88 2.47
N ALA A 157 25.87 1.09 3.16
CA ALA A 157 26.26 1.39 4.53
C ALA A 157 27.12 2.66 4.51
N THR A 158 26.52 3.79 4.86
CA THR A 158 27.22 5.02 5.24
C THR A 158 27.79 4.92 6.65
#